data_AF-A0A940P9L8-F1
#
_entry.id   AF-A0A940P9L8-F1
#
_cell.length_a   1.000
_cell.length_b   1.000
_cell.length_c   1.000
_cell.angle_alpha   90.00
_cell.angle_beta   90.00
_cell.angle_gamma   90.00
#
_symmetry.space_group_name_H-M   'P 1'
#
loop_
_entity.id
_entity.type
_entity.pdbx_description
1 polymer ?
#
loop_
_entity_poly.entity_id
_entity_poly.type
_entity_poly.pdbx_seq_one_letter_code
_entity_poly.pdbx_strand_id
1 'polypeptide(L)'
;MEKQKGKKLLADNKQPLKAITKQDLHELKEYLERLVSWKEPLALVNEFFENQAIPLNKKKIVREYHSQAIMFQSFYEIFVLSMDTIEQKIEILEKREKVRV
;
A
#
# COMPACT_ATOMS: atom_id res chain seq x y z
N MET A 1 14.64 41.97 16.14
CA MET A 1 14.00 40.95 15.27
C MET A 1 15.00 40.52 14.22
N GLU A 2 15.77 39.47 14.46
CA GLU A 2 16.64 38.89 13.44
C GLU A 2 16.07 37.54 12.98
N LYS A 3 15.75 37.46 11.69
CA LYS A 3 15.26 36.23 11.04
C LYS A 3 16.45 35.27 10.89
N GLN A 4 16.49 34.22 11.71
CA GLN A 4 17.43 33.12 11.55
C GLN A 4 17.14 32.39 10.23
N LYS A 5 18.03 32.55 9.24
CA LYS A 5 18.04 31.75 8.01
C LYS A 5 18.62 30.38 8.34
N GLY A 6 17.77 29.35 8.41
CA GLY A 6 18.20 27.95 8.57
C GLY A 6 19.19 27.55 7.46
N LYS A 7 20.27 26.86 7.83
CA LYS A 7 21.30 26.40 6.90
C LYS A 7 20.73 25.27 6.03
N LYS A 8 20.95 25.33 4.72
CA LYS A 8 20.59 24.24 3.79
C LYS A 8 21.66 23.15 3.87
N LEU A 9 21.25 21.94 4.24
CA LEU A 9 22.11 20.76 4.25
C LEU A 9 22.33 20.26 2.83
N LEU A 10 23.60 20.19 2.44
CA LEU A 10 24.00 19.71 1.14
C LEU A 10 24.83 18.43 1.29
N ALA A 11 24.60 17.43 0.43
CA ALA A 11 25.50 16.30 0.26
C ALA A 11 26.88 16.77 -0.27
N ASP A 12 27.90 15.92 -0.27
CA ASP A 12 29.27 16.27 -0.70
C ASP A 12 29.33 16.90 -2.11
N ASN A 13 28.32 16.64 -2.94
CA ASN A 13 28.12 17.23 -4.27
C ASN A 13 27.28 18.52 -4.28
N LYS A 14 27.10 19.19 -3.14
CA LYS A 14 26.30 20.40 -2.96
C LYS A 14 24.80 20.25 -3.30
N GLN A 15 24.24 19.04 -3.26
CA GLN A 15 22.80 18.82 -3.49
C GLN A 15 22.01 18.81 -2.18
N PRO A 16 20.81 19.41 -2.13
CA PRO A 16 19.97 19.36 -0.92
C PRO A 16 19.73 17.93 -0.46
N LEU A 17 20.07 17.63 0.80
CA LEU A 17 19.70 16.38 1.44
C LEU A 17 18.17 16.32 1.51
N LYS A 18 17.56 15.43 0.72
CA LYS A 18 16.11 15.27 0.68
C LYS A 18 15.65 14.71 2.02
N ALA A 19 14.65 15.32 2.63
CA ALA A 19 14.01 14.82 3.85
C ALA A 19 13.37 13.42 3.65
N ILE A 20 13.05 13.08 2.41
CA ILE A 20 12.59 11.74 1.98
C ILE A 20 13.71 11.13 1.15
N THR A 21 14.23 9.99 1.60
CA THR A 21 15.35 9.33 0.93
C THR A 21 14.88 8.63 -0.36
N LYS A 22 15.82 8.31 -1.25
CA LYS A 22 15.51 7.48 -2.43
C LYS A 22 14.99 6.10 -2.04
N GLN A 23 15.42 5.59 -0.89
CA GLN A 23 14.97 4.32 -0.35
C GLN A 23 13.50 4.39 0.05
N ASP A 24 13.08 5.43 0.78
CA ASP A 24 11.68 5.62 1.18
C ASP A 24 10.77 5.69 -0.07
N LEU A 25 11.22 6.39 -1.12
CA LEU A 25 10.52 6.46 -2.42
C LEU A 25 10.44 5.12 -3.15
N HIS A 26 11.47 4.29 -3.02
CA HIS A 26 11.51 2.96 -3.65
C HIS A 26 10.57 1.99 -2.94
N GLU A 27 10.60 1.99 -1.60
CA GLU A 27 9.69 1.18 -0.79
C GLU A 27 8.23 1.55 -1.07
N LEU A 28 7.92 2.86 -1.18
CA LEU A 28 6.57 3.32 -1.53
C LEU A 28 6.11 2.83 -2.90
N LYS A 29 7.03 2.76 -3.88
CA LYS A 29 6.75 2.22 -5.21
C LYS A 29 6.48 0.72 -5.17
N GLU A 30 7.25 -0.05 -4.41
CA GLU A 30 6.98 -1.48 -4.25
C GLU A 30 5.61 -1.74 -3.62
N TYR A 31 5.20 -0.95 -2.62
CA TYR A 31 3.86 -1.05 -2.05
C TYR A 31 2.77 -0.71 -3.07
N LEU A 32 2.98 0.34 -3.88
CA LEU A 32 2.05 0.69 -4.94
C LEU A 32 1.92 -0.43 -5.97
N GLU A 33 3.03 -1.05 -6.38
CA GLU A 33 3.02 -2.19 -7.30
C GLU A 33 2.28 -3.40 -6.73
N ARG A 34 2.47 -3.70 -5.44
CA ARG A 34 1.71 -4.74 -4.74
C ARG A 34 0.22 -4.42 -4.71
N LEU A 35 -0.19 -3.18 -4.48
CA LEU A 35 -1.60 -2.81 -4.52
C LEU A 35 -2.19 -2.91 -5.93
N VAL A 36 -1.41 -2.53 -6.94
CA VAL A 36 -1.82 -2.61 -8.36
C VAL A 36 -2.00 -4.07 -8.81
N SER A 37 -1.20 -5.01 -8.31
CA SER A 37 -1.34 -6.44 -8.70
C SER A 37 -2.67 -7.06 -8.26
N TRP A 38 -3.35 -6.48 -7.27
CA TRP A 38 -4.68 -6.92 -6.83
C TRP A 38 -5.84 -6.38 -7.67
N LYS A 39 -5.59 -5.43 -8.58
CA LYS A 39 -6.65 -4.79 -9.37
C LYS A 39 -7.44 -5.79 -10.22
N GLU A 40 -6.76 -6.70 -10.88
CA GLU A 40 -7.36 -7.68 -11.79
C GLU A 40 -8.09 -8.81 -11.04
N PRO A 41 -7.52 -9.42 -9.98
CA PRO A 41 -8.27 -10.34 -9.11
C PRO A 41 -9.55 -9.74 -8.53
N LEU A 42 -9.49 -8.49 -8.05
CA LEU A 42 -10.67 -7.82 -7.49
C LEU A 42 -11.75 -7.53 -8.54
N ALA A 43 -11.37 -7.23 -9.78
CA ALA A 43 -12.31 -7.04 -10.87
C ALA A 43 -13.10 -8.33 -11.17
N LEU A 44 -12.43 -9.50 -11.16
CA LEU A 44 -13.07 -10.80 -11.37
C LEU A 44 -14.07 -11.14 -10.25
N VAL A 45 -13.72 -10.82 -9.01
CA VAL A 45 -14.63 -11.00 -7.86
C VAL A 45 -15.86 -10.09 -8.01
N ASN A 46 -15.67 -8.84 -8.42
CA ASN A 46 -16.76 -7.89 -8.63
C ASN A 46 -17.73 -8.35 -9.74
N GLU A 47 -17.21 -8.80 -10.88
CA GLU A 47 -18.02 -9.29 -12.02
C GLU A 47 -18.89 -10.50 -11.66
N PHE A 48 -18.42 -11.37 -10.77
CA PHE A 48 -19.21 -12.50 -10.27
C PHE A 48 -20.41 -12.04 -9.44
N PHE A 49 -20.21 -11.09 -8.53
CA PHE A 49 -21.29 -10.57 -7.68
C PHE A 49 -22.29 -9.69 -8.44
N GLU A 50 -21.89 -9.08 -9.56
CA GLU A 50 -22.79 -8.36 -10.46
C GLU A 50 -23.69 -9.30 -11.28
N ASN A 51 -23.26 -10.54 -11.54
CA ASN A 51 -24.01 -11.55 -12.32
C ASN A 51 -25.10 -12.30 -11.52
N GLN A 52 -25.99 -11.57 -10.84
CA GLN A 52 -27.09 -12.16 -10.04
C GLN A 52 -28.26 -12.74 -10.88
N ALA A 53 -28.23 -12.60 -12.21
CA ALA A 53 -29.40 -12.82 -13.07
C ALA A 53 -29.54 -14.23 -13.70
N ILE A 54 -28.61 -15.16 -13.49
CA ILE A 54 -28.60 -16.46 -14.21
C ILE A 54 -29.20 -17.58 -13.33
N PRO A 55 -30.01 -18.52 -13.87
CA PRO A 55 -30.66 -19.57 -13.08
C PRO A 55 -29.65 -20.38 -12.25
N LEU A 56 -29.86 -20.40 -10.94
CA LEU A 56 -28.93 -20.84 -9.90
C LEU A 56 -28.64 -22.35 -9.98
N ASN A 57 -27.53 -22.75 -10.61
CA ASN A 57 -26.94 -24.05 -10.32
C ASN A 57 -26.31 -23.99 -8.92
N LYS A 58 -27.10 -24.32 -7.89
CA LYS A 58 -26.72 -24.23 -6.47
C LYS A 58 -25.35 -24.86 -6.16
N LYS A 59 -25.02 -26.00 -6.78
CA LYS A 59 -23.72 -26.67 -6.56
C LYS A 59 -22.54 -25.88 -7.15
N LYS A 60 -22.74 -25.28 -8.33
CA LYS A 60 -21.73 -24.44 -8.98
C LYS A 60 -21.46 -23.18 -8.15
N ILE A 61 -22.53 -22.54 -7.68
CA ILE A 61 -22.44 -21.33 -6.85
C ILE A 61 -21.74 -21.60 -5.52
N VAL A 62 -22.08 -22.69 -4.84
CA VAL A 62 -21.41 -23.02 -3.56
C VAL A 62 -19.91 -23.27 -3.75
N ARG A 63 -19.49 -23.92 -4.85
CA ARG A 63 -18.07 -24.08 -5.16
C ARG A 63 -17.38 -22.77 -5.50
N GLU A 64 -17.99 -21.96 -6.36
CA GLU A 64 -17.42 -20.68 -6.80
C GLU A 64 -17.33 -19.69 -5.63
N TYR A 65 -18.39 -19.62 -4.82
CA TYR A 65 -18.42 -18.86 -3.58
C TYR A 65 -17.34 -19.32 -2.61
N HIS A 66 -17.16 -20.62 -2.39
CA HIS A 66 -16.12 -21.14 -1.50
C HIS A 66 -14.72 -20.75 -1.98
N SER A 67 -14.43 -20.91 -3.28
CA SER A 67 -13.14 -20.51 -3.85
C SER A 67 -12.88 -19.00 -3.73
N GLN A 68 -13.90 -18.18 -3.97
CA GLN A 68 -13.80 -16.73 -3.85
C GLN A 68 -13.73 -16.26 -2.39
N ALA A 69 -14.42 -16.93 -1.48
CA ALA A 69 -14.33 -16.65 -0.04
C ALA A 69 -12.91 -16.93 0.48
N ILE A 70 -12.28 -18.01 0.02
CA ILE A 70 -10.86 -18.29 0.31
C ILE A 70 -9.97 -17.19 -0.28
N MET A 71 -10.19 -16.80 -1.53
CA MET A 71 -9.42 -15.73 -2.18
C MET A 71 -9.56 -14.39 -1.43
N PHE A 72 -10.79 -14.04 -1.03
CA PHE A 72 -11.09 -12.87 -0.23
C PHE A 72 -10.41 -12.93 1.14
N GLN A 73 -10.49 -14.07 1.83
CA GLN A 73 -9.85 -14.25 3.13
C GLN A 73 -8.33 -14.07 3.04
N SER A 74 -7.68 -14.71 2.06
CA SER A 74 -6.25 -14.54 1.82
C SER A 74 -5.89 -13.08 1.48
N PHE A 75 -6.71 -12.40 0.66
CA PHE A 75 -6.52 -10.99 0.36
C PHE A 75 -6.63 -10.13 1.62
N TYR A 76 -7.68 -10.36 2.42
CA TYR A 76 -7.94 -9.61 3.64
C TYR A 76 -6.79 -9.72 4.64
N GLU A 77 -6.28 -10.94 4.85
CA GLU A 77 -5.13 -11.18 5.72
C GLU A 77 -3.88 -10.43 5.24
N ILE A 78 -3.57 -10.51 3.94
CA ILE A 78 -2.43 -9.79 3.35
C ILE A 78 -2.62 -8.28 3.44
N PHE A 79 -3.83 -7.78 3.23
CA PHE A 79 -4.17 -6.37 3.32
C PHE A 79 -3.96 -5.85 4.74
N VAL A 80 -4.48 -6.54 5.76
CA VAL A 80 -4.30 -6.18 7.17
C VAL A 80 -2.82 -6.14 7.55
N LEU A 81 -2.06 -7.19 7.19
CA LEU A 81 -0.60 -7.22 7.44
C LEU A 81 0.14 -6.07 6.74
N SER A 82 -0.28 -5.73 5.52
CA SER A 82 0.31 -4.64 4.76
C SER A 82 0.00 -3.28 5.39
N MET A 83 -1.21 -3.09 5.91
CA MET A 83 -1.62 -1.90 6.65
C MET A 83 -0.77 -1.71 7.90
N ASP A 84 -0.65 -2.75 8.74
CA ASP A 84 0.17 -2.71 9.95
C ASP A 84 1.64 -2.37 9.63
N THR A 85 2.18 -2.95 8.55
CA THR A 85 3.54 -2.67 8.10
C THR A 85 3.72 -1.22 7.67
N ILE A 86 2.73 -0.66 6.94
CA ILE A 86 2.76 0.73 6.48
C ILE A 86 2.66 1.67 7.68
N GLU A 87 1.76 1.41 8.62
CA GLU A 87 1.61 2.20 9.84
C GLU A 87 2.91 2.22 10.67
N GLN A 88 3.55 1.07 10.86
CA GLN A 88 4.86 0.98 11.52
C GLN A 88 5.93 1.81 10.79
N LYS A 89 5.96 1.76 9.45
CA LYS A 89 6.89 2.58 8.66
C LYS A 89 6.60 4.07 8.79
N ILE A 90 5.33 4.47 8.80
CA ILE A 90 4.93 5.86 9.04
C ILE A 90 5.40 6.30 10.43
N GLU A 91 5.14 5.52 11.48
CA GLU A 91 5.62 5.84 12.82
C GLU A 91 7.15 5.99 12.89
N ILE A 92 7.91 5.12 12.22
CA ILE A 92 9.36 5.22 12.15
C ILE A 92 9.79 6.51 11.45
N LEU A 93 9.12 6.88 10.35
CA LEU A 93 9.40 8.12 9.61
C LEU A 93 8.99 9.37 10.40
N GLU A 94 7.92 9.31 11.20
CA GLU A 94 7.48 10.40 12.09
C GLU A 94 8.40 10.57 13.30
N LYS A 95 8.91 9.46 13.85
CA LYS A 95 9.86 9.43 14.97
C LYS A 95 11.29 9.76 14.53
N ARG A 96 11.64 9.59 13.25
CA ARG A 96 12.91 10.09 12.70
C ARG A 96 12.92 11.61 12.86
N GLU A 97 13.93 12.12 13.58
CA GLU A 97 14.08 13.56 13.76
C GLU A 97 14.03 14.26 12.40
N LYS A 98 13.11 15.24 12.25
CA LYS A 98 13.24 16.23 11.18
C LYS A 98 14.64 16.77 11.31
N VAL A 99 15.42 16.67 10.25
CA VAL A 99 16.78 17.16 10.22
C VAL A 99 16.80 18.61 10.72
N ARG A 100 17.20 18.80 11.98
CA ARG A 100 17.37 20.09 12.63
C ARG A 100 18.87 20.31 12.72
N VAL A 101 19.40 21.21 11.88
CA VAL A 101 20.29 22.36 12.17
C VAL A 101 20.45 23.17 10.88
#